data_AF-A0A7V9NPN7-F1
#
_entry.id   AF-A0A7V9NPN7-F1
#
_cell.length_a   1.000
_cell.length_b   1.000
_cell.length_c   1.000
_cell.angle_alpha   90.00
_cell.angle_beta   90.00
_cell.angle_gamma   90.00
#
_symmetry.space_group_name_H-M   'P 1'
#
loop_
_entity.id
_entity.type
_entity.pdbx_description
1 polymer ?
#
loop_
_entity_poly.entity_id
_entity_poly.type
_entity_poly.pdbx_seq_one_letter_code
_entity_poly.pdbx_strand_id
1 'polypeptide(L)' 'MQVTTFQGEIENGQVRLTTDVRLPDKTKVYVVVPEFEQTISDKKFDLAEMVSRMPADYEASEENFGEPVGKEEW' A
#
# COMPACT_ATOMS: atom_id res chain seq x y z
N MET A 1 -27.42 -1.13 -3.31
CA MET A 1 -26.74 -2.42 -3.54
C MET A 1 -27.02 -3.32 -2.35
N GLN A 2 -27.48 -4.55 -2.56
CA GLN A 2 -27.65 -5.50 -1.46
C GLN A 2 -26.29 -6.17 -1.20
N VAL A 3 -25.78 -6.01 0.02
CA VAL A 3 -24.54 -6.65 0.48
C VAL A 3 -24.94 -7.72 1.49
N THR A 4 -24.48 -8.94 1.27
CA THR A 4 -24.69 -10.06 2.19
C THR A 4 -23.35 -10.45 2.78
N THR A 5 -23.26 -10.42 4.10
CA THR A 5 -22.04 -10.78 4.84
C THR A 5 -22.12 -12.24 5.25
N PHE A 6 -21.05 -12.99 4.99
CA PHE A 6 -20.88 -14.35 5.47
C PHE A 6 -19.70 -14.39 6.44
N GLN A 7 -19.87 -15.09 7.55
CA GLN A 7 -18.80 -15.35 8.49
C GLN A 7 -18.20 -16.73 8.22
N GLY A 8 -16.88 -16.81 8.30
CA GLY A 8 -16.13 -18.04 8.10
C GLY A 8 -14.86 -18.01 8.94
N GLU A 9 -14.21 -19.15 9.04
CA GLU A 9 -12.94 -19.32 9.74
C GLU A 9 -11.82 -19.53 8.71
N ILE A 10 -10.58 -19.21 9.10
CA ILE A 10 -9.42 -19.46 8.25
C ILE A 10 -8.93 -20.89 8.51
N GLU A 11 -8.98 -21.74 7.48
CA GLU A 11 -8.41 -23.08 7.52
C GLU A 11 -7.38 -23.22 6.40
N ASN A 12 -6.13 -23.57 6.73
CA ASN A 12 -5.02 -23.69 5.77
C ASN A 12 -4.79 -22.44 4.90
N GLY A 13 -5.01 -21.24 5.46
CA GLY A 13 -4.86 -19.97 4.74
C GLY A 13 -5.99 -19.66 3.75
N GLN A 14 -7.07 -20.45 3.74
CA GLN A 14 -8.26 -20.21 2.94
C GLN A 14 -9.44 -19.84 3.83
N VAL A 15 -10.28 -18.90 3.37
CA VAL A 15 -11.54 -18.57 4.05
C VAL A 15 -12.52 -19.70 3.81
N ARG A 16 -12.84 -20.46 4.86
CA ARG A 16 -13.86 -21.50 4.84
C ARG A 16 -15.15 -20.93 5.41
N LEU A 17 -16.16 -20.78 4.55
CA LEU A 17 -17.48 -20.34 4.97
C LEU A 17 -18.18 -21.50 5.71
N THR A 18 -18.85 -21.19 6.83
CA THR A 18 -19.61 -22.19 7.62
C THR A 18 -20.92 -22.59 6.96
N THR A 19 -21.42 -21.77 6.02
CA THR A 19 -22.61 -22.04 5.21
C THR A 19 -22.21 -22.48 3.81
N ASP A 20 -22.98 -23.40 3.22
CA ASP A 20 -22.86 -23.77 1.80
C ASP A 20 -23.31 -22.59 0.92
N VAL A 21 -22.38 -21.71 0.58
CA VAL A 21 -22.60 -20.53 -0.26
C VAL A 21 -21.88 -20.74 -1.58
N ARG A 22 -22.65 -20.80 -2.67
CA ARG A 22 -22.09 -20.83 -4.03
C ARG A 22 -22.00 -19.41 -4.57
N LEU A 23 -20.79 -18.88 -4.63
CA LEU A 23 -20.50 -17.60 -5.27
C LEU A 23 -20.32 -17.82 -6.79
N PRO A 24 -20.83 -16.91 -7.64
CA PRO A 24 -20.58 -16.97 -9.07
C PRO A 24 -19.09 -16.80 -9.40
N ASP A 25 -18.64 -17.40 -10.50
CA ASP A 25 -17.30 -17.21 -11.04
C ASP A 25 -16.94 -15.73 -11.21
N LYS A 26 -15.70 -15.37 -10.83
CA LYS A 26 -15.13 -14.00 -10.91
C LYS A 26 -15.86 -12.94 -10.08
N THR A 27 -16.62 -13.33 -9.06
CA THR A 27 -17.24 -12.37 -8.12
C THR A 27 -16.17 -11.69 -7.26
N LYS A 28 -16.24 -10.36 -7.13
CA LYS A 28 -15.38 -9.60 -6.20
C LYS A 28 -15.84 -9.84 -4.76
N VAL A 29 -14.91 -10.24 -3.90
CA VAL A 29 -15.17 -10.51 -2.47
C VAL A 29 -14.33 -9.55 -1.63
N TYR A 30 -14.92 -9.05 -0.54
CA TYR A 30 -14.24 -8.22 0.45
C TYR A 30 -14.11 -9.02 1.74
N VAL A 31 -12.90 -9.09 2.31
CA VAL A 31 -12.63 -9.79 3.57
C VAL A 31 -12.46 -8.75 4.66
N VAL A 32 -13.24 -8.87 5.73
CA VAL A 32 -13.13 -8.02 6.92
C VAL A 32 -12.51 -8.88 8.02
N VAL A 33 -11.28 -8.55 8.41
CA VAL A 33 -10.59 -9.24 9.51
C VAL A 33 -10.54 -8.28 10.70
N PRO A 34 -11.28 -8.55 11.78
CA PRO A 34 -11.17 -7.75 13.00
C PRO A 34 -9.77 -7.91 13.58
N GLU A 35 -9.21 -6.82 14.12
CA GLU A 35 -7.91 -6.81 14.80
C GLU A 35 -6.71 -7.26 13.94
N PHE A 36 -6.82 -7.13 12.62
CA PHE A 36 -5.71 -7.40 11.71
C PHE A 36 -4.76 -6.20 11.64
N GLU A 37 -3.64 -6.28 12.33
CA GLU A 37 -2.49 -5.45 12.02
C GLU A 37 -1.88 -5.97 10.71
N GLN A 38 -2.28 -5.34 9.60
CA GLN A 38 -1.53 -5.49 8.37
C GLN A 38 -0.12 -4.98 8.69
N THR A 39 0.87 -5.88 8.73
CA THR A 39 2.27 -5.50 8.58
C THR A 39 2.43 -5.00 7.15
N ILE A 40 1.84 -3.84 6.87
CA ILE A 40 2.32 -3.00 5.80
C ILE A 40 3.77 -2.81 6.22
N SER A 41 4.69 -3.37 5.45
CA SER A 41 6.07 -2.88 5.51
C SER A 41 5.95 -1.42 5.12
N ASP A 42 5.73 -0.56 6.12
CA ASP A 42 5.45 0.88 5.95
C ASP A 42 6.70 1.62 5.47
N LYS A 43 7.75 0.89 5.09
CA LYS A 43 8.78 1.37 4.21
C LYS A 43 8.24 1.44 2.79
N LYS A 44 7.36 2.42 2.52
CA LYS A 44 7.01 2.83 1.15
C LYS A 44 8.27 3.04 0.30
N PHE A 45 9.38 3.40 0.94
CA PHE A 45 10.71 3.42 0.37
C PHE A 45 11.73 2.93 1.41
N ASP A 46 12.65 2.05 1.00
CA ASP A 46 13.81 1.66 1.79
C ASP A 46 15.05 2.40 1.28
N LEU A 47 15.73 3.13 2.17
CA LEU A 47 16.89 3.95 1.82
C LEU A 47 18.03 3.12 1.20
N ALA A 48 18.27 1.90 1.69
CA ALA A 48 19.32 1.05 1.16
C ALA A 48 18.97 0.55 -0.25
N GLU A 49 17.70 0.22 -0.48
CA GLU A 49 17.19 -0.14 -1.80
C GLU A 49 17.30 1.01 -2.81
N MET A 50 16.97 2.24 -2.40
CA MET A 50 17.10 3.43 -3.24
C MET A 50 18.56 3.73 -3.59
N VAL A 51 19.47 3.67 -2.61
CA VAL A 51 20.91 3.89 -2.83
C VAL A 51 21.50 2.80 -3.74
N SER A 52 21.04 1.55 -3.63
CA SER A 52 21.49 0.47 -4.51
C SER A 52 21.10 0.70 -5.98
N ARG A 53 20.11 1.54 -6.27
CA ARG A 53 19.68 1.91 -7.63
C ARG A 53 20.39 3.16 -8.15
N MET A 54 21.13 3.88 -7.31
CA MET A 54 21.88 5.06 -7.76
C MET A 54 23.06 4.63 -8.63
N PRO A 55 23.31 5.31 -9.77
CA PRO A 55 24.50 5.06 -10.56
C PRO A 55 25.75 5.35 -9.74
N ALA A 56 26.80 4.54 -9.91
CA ALA A 56 28.07 4.71 -9.19
C ALA A 56 28.77 6.05 -9.47
N ASP A 57 28.38 6.71 -10.56
CA ASP A 57 28.93 7.98 -11.05
C ASP A 57 27.99 9.18 -10.76
N TYR A 58 27.01 9.01 -9.86
CA TYR A 58 26.10 10.09 -9.50
C TYR A 58 26.77 11.12 -8.57
N GLU A 59 26.93 12.34 -9.05
CA GLU A 59 27.40 13.48 -8.24
C GLU A 59 26.26 14.46 -8.00
N ALA A 60 25.92 14.70 -6.73
CA ALA A 60 24.93 15.70 -6.37
C ALA A 60 25.53 17.11 -6.52
N SER A 61 24.91 17.95 -7.34
CA SER A 61 25.26 19.36 -7.45
C SER A 61 24.20 20.24 -6.79
N GLU A 62 24.64 21.30 -6.11
CA GLU A 62 23.72 22.34 -5.64
C GLU A 62 23.16 23.11 -6.84
N GLU A 63 21.84 23.07 -7.00
CA GLU A 63 21.18 23.88 -8.02
C GLU A 63 20.93 25.28 -7.46
N ASN A 64 21.46 26.30 -8.13
CA ASN A 64 21.21 27.69 -7.76
C ASN A 64 19.89 28.14 -8.40
N PHE A 65 18.88 28.35 -7.57
CA PHE A 65 17.52 28.76 -7.99
C PHE A 65 17.44 30.22 -8.50
N GLY A 66 18.58 30.93 -8.57
CA GLY A 66 18.67 32.30 -9.07
C GLY A 66 18.35 33.34 -8.00
N GLU A 67 18.26 34.60 -8.43
CA GLU A 67 17.89 35.70 -7.55
C GLU A 67 16.40 35.60 -7.19
N PRO A 68 16.02 35.90 -5.93
CA PRO A 68 14.63 35.89 -5.51
C PRO A 68 13.82 36.91 -6.33
N VAL A 69 12.77 36.43 -7.01
CA VAL A 69 11.93 37.24 -7.92
C VAL A 69 10.71 37.88 -7.23
N GLY A 70 10.57 37.73 -5.91
CA GLY A 70 9.46 38.26 -5.13
C GLY A 70 9.80 39.59 -4.44
N LYS A 71 8.88 40.57 -4.51
CA LYS A 71 8.92 41.73 -3.60
C LYS A 71 8.28 41.31 -2.29
N GLU A 72 9.08 40.77 -1.39
CA GLU A 72 8.60 40.50 -0.03
C GLU A 72 8.49 41.84 0.71
N GLU A 73 7.30 42.44 0.70
CA GLU A 73 6.93 43.50 1.64
C GLU A 73 6.48 42.83 2.94
N TRP A 74 7.27 42.99 4.00
CA TRP A 74 6.98 42.52 5.36
C TRP A 74 6.29 43.59 6.18
#